data_AF-A0A6H2DPW4-F1
#
_entry.id   AF-A0A6H2DPW4-F1
#
_cell.length_a   1.000
_cell.length_b   1.000
_cell.length_c   1.000
_cell.angle_alpha   90.00
_cell.angle_beta   90.00
_cell.angle_gamma   90.00
#
_symmetry.space_group_name_H-M   'P 1'
#
loop_
_entity.id
_entity.type
_entity.pdbx_description
1 polymer ?
#
loop_
_entity_poly.entity_id
_entity_poly.type
_entity_poly.pdbx_seq_one_letter_code
_entity_poly.pdbx_strand_id
1 'polypeptide(L)'
;MPLFVVPERQGQSAAGTYGDVVESLDRDVAQLVEALSRTGTLENAIIIISSDNGPWYEGSAGFVASAKFKPGHLTVFPMLLWPSSISMVRRLPSAV
;
A
#
# COMPACT_ATOMS: atom_id res chain seq x y z
N MET A 1 4.89 -14.11 -11.12
CA MET A 1 5.25 -14.41 -9.72
C MET A 1 4.00 -14.89 -9.03
N PRO A 2 4.00 -16.05 -8.36
CA PRO A 2 2.83 -16.51 -7.63
C PRO A 2 2.58 -15.60 -6.42
N LEU A 3 1.30 -15.32 -6.15
CA LEU A 3 0.88 -14.65 -4.93
C LEU A 3 0.87 -15.67 -3.80
N PHE A 4 1.45 -15.30 -2.67
CA PHE A 4 1.56 -16.18 -1.52
C PHE A 4 1.15 -15.44 -0.25
N VAL A 5 0.37 -16.12 0.58
CA VAL A 5 -0.04 -15.65 1.89
C VAL A 5 -0.07 -16.86 2.83
N VAL A 6 0.19 -16.64 4.12
CA VAL A 6 0.16 -17.70 5.15
C VAL A 6 -1.22 -18.38 5.19
N PRO A 7 -1.30 -19.69 5.48
CA PRO A 7 -2.54 -20.46 5.39
C PRO A 7 -3.71 -19.83 6.14
N GLU A 8 -3.44 -19.22 7.29
CA GLU A 8 -4.45 -18.62 8.15
C GLU A 8 -5.13 -17.42 7.48
N ARG A 9 -4.46 -16.76 6.51
CA ARG A 9 -4.91 -15.56 5.81
C ARG A 9 -5.40 -15.85 4.38
N GLN A 10 -5.47 -17.11 3.96
CA GLN A 10 -5.95 -17.50 2.62
C GLN A 10 -7.48 -17.48 2.53
N GLY A 11 -8.01 -17.00 1.41
CA GLY A 11 -9.44 -17.02 1.08
C GLY A 11 -10.31 -16.11 1.96
N GLN A 12 -9.71 -15.10 2.61
CA GLN A 12 -10.44 -14.18 3.47
C GLN A 12 -10.98 -12.98 2.70
N SER A 13 -10.25 -12.54 1.68
CA SER A 13 -10.58 -11.35 0.91
C SER A 13 -11.61 -11.65 -0.18
N ALA A 14 -12.57 -10.74 -0.33
CA ALA A 14 -13.51 -10.76 -1.44
C ALA A 14 -12.84 -10.54 -2.81
N ALA A 15 -11.59 -10.04 -2.84
CA ALA A 15 -10.79 -9.83 -4.05
C ALA A 15 -9.88 -11.03 -4.40
N GLY A 16 -10.15 -12.20 -3.82
CA GLY A 16 -9.39 -13.43 -4.06
C GLY A 16 -7.95 -13.34 -3.55
N THR A 17 -7.05 -14.15 -4.11
CA THR A 17 -5.65 -14.28 -3.62
C THR A 17 -4.88 -12.96 -3.64
N TYR A 18 -5.12 -12.09 -4.62
CA TYR A 18 -4.51 -10.75 -4.65
C TYR A 18 -5.03 -9.90 -3.49
N GLY A 19 -6.33 -9.95 -3.23
CA GLY A 19 -6.94 -9.34 -2.06
C GLY A 19 -6.34 -9.85 -0.75
N ASP A 20 -6.15 -11.17 -0.61
CA ASP A 20 -5.55 -11.75 0.59
C ASP A 20 -4.13 -11.21 0.84
N VAL A 21 -3.33 -11.04 -0.21
CA VAL A 21 -2.00 -10.43 -0.11
C VAL A 21 -2.09 -8.96 0.30
N VAL A 22 -2.98 -8.18 -0.31
CA VAL A 22 -3.16 -6.76 0.02
C VAL A 22 -3.62 -6.58 1.47
N GLU A 23 -4.62 -7.33 1.92
CA GLU A 23 -5.10 -7.27 3.30
C GLU A 23 -4.07 -7.83 4.29
N SER A 24 -3.24 -8.79 3.89
CA SER A 24 -2.12 -9.26 4.72
C SER A 24 -1.10 -8.15 4.94
N LEU A 25 -0.71 -7.45 3.87
CA LEU A 25 0.20 -6.30 3.95
C LEU A 25 -0.37 -5.17 4.81
N ASP A 26 -1.66 -4.86 4.68
CA ASP A 26 -2.36 -3.87 5.51
C ASP A 26 -2.27 -4.21 7.02
N ARG A 27 -2.55 -5.47 7.37
CA ARG A 27 -2.42 -5.96 8.76
C ARG A 27 -0.98 -5.87 9.28
N ASP A 28 0.01 -6.18 8.45
CA ASP A 28 1.41 -6.12 8.85
C ASP A 28 1.89 -4.67 9.06
N VAL A 29 1.39 -3.72 8.25
CA VAL A 29 1.60 -2.28 8.47
C VAL A 29 0.96 -1.82 9.79
N ALA A 30 -0.25 -2.26 10.10
CA ALA A 30 -0.90 -1.93 11.38
C ALA A 30 -0.06 -2.39 12.58
N GLN A 31 0.49 -3.61 12.53
CA GLN A 31 1.37 -4.12 13.59
C GLN A 31 2.65 -3.29 13.76
N LEU A 32 3.24 -2.81 12.66
CA LEU A 32 4.40 -1.91 12.70
C LEU A 32 4.04 -0.58 13.38
N VAL A 33 2.91 0.02 13.02
CA VAL A 33 2.42 1.26 13.63
C VAL A 33 2.15 1.10 15.12
N GLU A 34 1.49 0.01 15.52
CA GLU A 34 1.27 -0.32 16.93
C GLU A 34 2.58 -0.52 17.70
N ALA A 35 3.58 -1.16 17.08
CA ALA A 35 4.89 -1.33 17.70
C ALA A 35 5.57 0.03 17.94
N LEU A 36 5.56 0.93 16.95
CA LEU A 36 6.08 2.29 17.08
C LEU A 36 5.33 3.12 18.14
N SER A 37 4.02 2.92 18.25
CA SER A 37 3.20 3.56 19.29
C SER A 37 3.59 3.06 20.68
N ARG A 38 3.73 1.74 20.86
CA ARG A 38 4.13 1.12 22.13
C ARG A 38 5.53 1.53 22.59
N THR A 39 6.45 1.79 21.65
CA THR A 39 7.80 2.30 21.97
C THR A 39 7.86 3.81 22.16
N GLY A 40 6.74 4.54 21.97
CA GLY A 40 6.68 5.99 22.10
C GLY A 40 7.41 6.75 20.99
N THR A 41 7.76 6.09 19.89
CA THR A 41 8.55 6.68 18.79
C THR A 41 7.71 7.09 17.59
N LEU A 42 6.42 6.72 17.58
CA LEU A 42 5.50 6.99 16.46
C LEU A 42 5.45 8.49 16.06
N GLU A 43 5.45 9.39 17.03
CA GLU A 43 5.41 10.84 16.76
C GLU A 43 6.65 11.35 16.00
N ASN A 44 7.80 10.70 16.14
CA ASN A 44 9.02 11.06 15.43
C ASN A 44 9.30 10.15 14.22
N ALA A 45 8.31 9.36 13.79
CA ALA A 45 8.41 8.47 12.64
C ALA A 45 7.74 9.09 11.40
N ILE A 46 8.44 9.02 10.28
CA ILE A 46 7.87 9.28 8.96
C ILE A 46 7.61 7.93 8.31
N ILE A 47 6.36 7.67 7.96
CA ILE A 47 5.93 6.43 7.31
C ILE A 47 5.60 6.76 5.85
N ILE A 48 6.31 6.11 4.92
CA ILE A 48 6.08 6.23 3.48
C ILE A 48 5.68 4.85 2.97
N ILE A 49 4.49 4.76 2.38
CA ILE A 49 3.99 3.56 1.73
C ILE A 49 3.94 3.83 0.23
N SER A 50 4.63 3.01 -0.56
CA SER A 50 4.67 3.13 -2.02
C SER A 50 4.74 1.74 -2.65
N SER A 51 4.45 1.71 -3.95
CA SER A 51 4.76 0.59 -4.84
C SER A 51 5.99 0.93 -5.68
N ASP A 52 6.66 -0.08 -6.24
CA ASP A 52 7.76 0.06 -7.21
C ASP A 52 7.25 0.39 -8.62
N ASN A 53 6.07 -0.12 -8.97
CA ASN A 53 5.34 0.16 -10.20
C ASN A 53 3.83 0.03 -10.01
N GLY A 54 3.08 0.55 -10.97
CA GLY A 54 1.64 0.32 -11.08
C GLY A 54 1.31 -1.10 -11.52
N PRO A 55 0.04 -1.50 -11.45
CA PRO A 55 -0.35 -2.90 -11.52
C PRO A 55 -0.10 -3.51 -12.90
N TRP A 56 0.19 -4.81 -12.90
CA TRP A 56 0.37 -5.57 -14.12
C TRP A 56 -0.88 -6.40 -14.45
N TYR A 57 -1.17 -7.47 -13.69
CA TYR A 57 -2.17 -8.48 -14.08
C TYR A 57 -3.44 -8.44 -13.21
N GLU A 58 -3.36 -8.84 -11.93
CA GLU A 58 -4.51 -8.91 -11.02
C GLU A 58 -4.79 -7.61 -10.24
N GLY A 59 -3.96 -6.58 -10.45
CA GLY A 59 -4.17 -5.26 -9.85
C GLY A 59 -4.93 -4.30 -10.79
N SER A 60 -5.48 -3.21 -10.23
CA SER A 60 -6.25 -2.21 -10.99
C SER A 60 -5.51 -0.88 -11.09
N ALA A 61 -5.28 -0.38 -12.30
CA ALA A 61 -4.70 0.95 -12.55
C ALA A 61 -5.76 2.07 -12.51
N GLY A 62 -6.98 1.77 -12.05
CA GLY A 62 -8.11 2.70 -12.06
C GLY A 62 -8.48 3.12 -13.48
N PHE A 63 -8.57 4.44 -13.72
CA PHE A 63 -8.95 5.02 -15.02
C PHE A 63 -7.79 5.14 -16.03
N VAL A 64 -6.59 4.64 -15.68
CA VAL A 64 -5.39 4.74 -16.51
C VAL A 64 -5.11 3.38 -17.16
N ALA A 65 -4.66 3.38 -18.42
CA ALA A 65 -4.39 2.14 -19.15
C ALA A 65 -3.38 1.23 -18.42
N SER A 66 -3.83 0.01 -18.07
CA SER A 66 -3.03 -1.02 -17.40
C SER A 66 -2.42 -1.99 -18.42
N ALA A 67 -1.10 -1.93 -18.56
CA ALA A 67 -0.28 -3.02 -19.08
C ALA A 67 1.18 -2.70 -18.75
N LYS A 68 2.07 -3.69 -18.82
CA LYS A 68 3.51 -3.44 -18.74
C LYS A 68 3.91 -2.33 -19.73
N PHE A 69 4.66 -1.34 -19.24
CA PHE A 69 5.09 -0.13 -19.98
C PHE A 69 3.98 0.84 -20.40
N LYS A 70 2.75 0.69 -19.91
CA LYS A 70 1.68 1.70 -20.08
C LYS A 70 1.68 2.69 -18.93
N PRO A 71 1.06 3.88 -19.08
CA PRO A 71 1.03 4.89 -18.03
C PRO A 71 0.54 4.34 -16.68
N GLY A 72 -0.44 3.43 -16.68
CA GLY A 72 -0.94 2.81 -15.44
C GLY A 72 0.08 1.92 -14.72
N HIS A 73 1.11 1.40 -15.41
CA HIS A 73 2.22 0.65 -14.81
C HIS A 73 3.36 1.56 -14.32
N LEU A 74 3.47 2.78 -14.85
CA LEU A 74 4.50 3.73 -14.45
C LEU A 74 4.02 4.68 -13.34
N THR A 75 2.71 4.75 -13.11
CA THR A 75 2.11 5.61 -12.08
C THR A 75 1.91 4.86 -10.77
N VAL A 76 2.46 5.40 -9.69
CA VAL A 76 2.25 4.97 -8.31
C VAL A 76 1.86 6.19 -7.48
N PHE A 77 0.91 6.03 -6.56
CA PHE A 77 0.51 7.07 -5.61
C PHE A 77 1.05 6.72 -4.23
N PRO A 78 2.19 7.27 -3.80
CA PRO A 78 2.69 7.03 -2.46
C PRO A 78 1.79 7.71 -1.41
N MET A 79 1.67 7.08 -0.25
CA MET A 79 1.06 7.67 0.94
C MET A 79 2.17 8.05 1.92
N LEU A 80 2.07 9.27 2.47
CA LEU A 80 2.97 9.79 3.49
C LEU A 80 2.17 10.07 4.76
N LEU A 81 2.62 9.50 5.88
CA LEU A 81 2.10 9.76 7.21
C LEU A 81 3.23 10.25 8.11
N TRP A 82 3.00 11.39 8.77
CA TRP A 82 3.88 11.90 9.82
C TRP A 82 2.99 12.40 10.97
N PRO A 83 2.78 11.58 12.01
CA PRO A 83 1.77 11.86 13.04
C PRO A 83 1.92 13.23 13.74
N SER A 84 3.15 13.65 14.07
CA SER A 84 3.39 14.92 14.77
C SER A 84 3.37 16.17 13.89
N SER A 85 3.56 16.02 12.57
CA SER A 85 3.73 17.17 11.66
C SER A 85 2.63 17.29 10.60
N ILE A 86 1.90 16.21 10.30
CA ILE A 86 0.89 16.16 9.24
C ILE A 86 -0.42 15.67 9.86
N SER A 87 -1.31 16.60 10.19
CA SER A 87 -2.64 16.31 10.73
C SER A 87 -3.66 15.84 9.67
N MET A 88 -3.29 15.76 8.40
CA MET A 88 -4.21 15.45 7.29
C MET A 88 -3.49 14.84 6.09
N VAL A 89 -4.01 13.72 5.56
CA VAL A 89 -3.53 13.11 4.31
C VAL A 89 -3.67 14.14 3.18
N ARG A 90 -2.54 14.66 2.69
CA ARG A 90 -2.51 15.64 1.61
C ARG A 90 -2.12 14.94 0.31
N ARG A 91 -3.03 14.89 -0.66
CA ARG A 91 -2.71 14.41 -2.00
C ARG A 91 -1.73 15.39 -2.64
N LEU A 92 -0.51 14.95 -2.92
CA LEU A 92 0.43 15.75 -3.69
C LEU A 92 -0.11 15.93 -5.13
N PRO A 93 0.05 17.10 -5.75
CA PRO A 93 -0.35 17.29 -7.14
C PRO A 93 0.34 16.23 -8.02
N SER A 94 -0.43 15.56 -8.87
CA SER A 94 0.15 14.74 -9.93
C SER A 94 0.95 15.68 -10.83
N ALA A 95 2.26 15.44 -10.96
CA ALA A 95 3.03 16.06 -12.03
C ALA A 95 2.41 15.61 -13.36
N VAL A 96 2.02 16.59 -14.18
CA VAL A 96 1.50 16.40 -15.53
C VAL A 96 2.67 16.30 -16.49
#